data_AF-A0A6F9C6J0-F1
#
_entry.id   AF-A0A6F9C6J0-F1
#
_cell.length_a   1.000
_cell.length_b   1.000
_cell.length_c   1.000
_cell.angle_alpha   90.00
_cell.angle_beta   90.00
_cell.angle_gamma   90.00
#
_symmetry.space_group_name_H-M   'P 1'
#
loop_
_entity.id
_entity.type
_entity.pdbx_description
1 polymer ?
#
loop_
_entity_poly.entity_id
_entity_poly.type
_entity_poly.pdbx_seq_one_letter_code
_entity_poly.pdbx_strand_id
1 'polypeptide(L)'
;MAQFQEVMRQQLETSMHTELEKLLDTATGGDKEHLNKKYNTDVPLVLMNSFNTDEDTKKILQKYTHHREYIFVSNIDNLGATVDLNILHHLVSQPNGKRCEFIMEVTDKTRADVKVGGRRGKDGGHFVVPKAHVDEFKSVTKFKIFNTNNLWISLGAIKRLQEQNALDMEIIVNPKVQEYQTRFESIPDMLELDHLTVSGDVTFGKQVSLKGTVIIIANHGDRIDIPAGTILENKIVSGNLRILDH
;
A
#
# COMPACT_ATOMS: atom_id res chain seq x y z
N MET A 1 -14.47 24.75 13.29
CA MET A 1 -13.19 24.16 12.86
C MET A 1 -13.06 22.69 13.28
N ALA A 2 -13.05 22.35 14.58
CA ALA A 2 -12.90 20.97 15.06
C ALA A 2 -14.02 20.00 14.61
N GLN A 3 -15.27 20.45 14.61
CA GLN A 3 -16.43 19.63 14.23
C GLN A 3 -16.43 19.25 12.74
N PHE A 4 -15.87 20.09 11.87
CA PHE A 4 -15.75 19.84 10.44
C PHE A 4 -14.61 18.86 10.13
N GLN A 5 -13.49 18.97 10.85
CA GLN A 5 -12.39 18.00 10.75
C GLN A 5 -12.80 16.60 11.22
N GLU A 6 -13.63 16.50 12.26
CA GLU A 6 -14.12 15.22 12.76
C GLU A 6 -15.11 14.55 11.79
N VAL A 7 -15.99 15.33 11.14
CA VAL A 7 -16.89 14.81 10.11
C VAL A 7 -16.13 14.31 8.88
N MET A 8 -15.13 15.08 8.42
CA MET A 8 -14.24 14.66 7.32
C MET A 8 -13.45 13.39 7.67
N ARG A 9 -13.01 13.27 8.92
CA ARG A 9 -12.33 12.07 9.43
C ARG A 9 -13.26 10.85 9.44
N GLN A 10 -14.48 10.98 9.94
CA GLN A 10 -15.46 9.89 9.96
C GLN A 10 -15.88 9.46 8.53
N GLN A 11 -15.98 10.40 7.60
CA GLN A 11 -16.23 10.09 6.19
C GLN A 11 -15.06 9.33 5.56
N LEU A 12 -13.81 9.71 5.87
CA LEU A 12 -12.61 9.01 5.43
C LEU A 12 -12.56 7.57 6.00
N GLU A 13 -12.88 7.40 7.28
CA GLU A 13 -12.97 6.09 7.95
C GLU A 13 -14.02 5.19 7.29
N THR A 14 -15.21 5.72 7.00
CA THR A 14 -16.31 4.96 6.37
C THR A 14 -15.97 4.56 4.94
N SER A 15 -15.33 5.47 4.18
CA SER A 15 -14.89 5.18 2.81
C SER A 15 -13.81 4.12 2.78
N MET A 16 -12.81 4.22 3.67
CA MET A 16 -11.77 3.19 3.82
C MET A 16 -12.35 1.84 4.22
N HIS A 17 -13.33 1.81 5.14
CA HIS A 17 -14.00 0.57 5.52
C HIS A 17 -14.72 -0.10 4.35
N THR A 18 -15.45 0.67 3.53
CA THR A 18 -16.16 0.15 2.35
C THR A 18 -15.18 -0.38 1.30
N GLU A 19 -14.04 0.28 1.13
CA GLU A 19 -13.00 -0.14 0.18
C GLU A 19 -12.24 -1.37 0.67
N LEU A 20 -11.96 -1.46 1.98
CA LEU A 20 -11.45 -2.65 2.64
C LEU A 20 -12.38 -3.85 2.46
N GLU A 21 -13.70 -3.69 2.64
CA GLU A 21 -14.68 -4.77 2.41
C GLU A 21 -14.66 -5.28 0.97
N LYS A 22 -14.57 -4.39 -0.03
CA LYS A 22 -14.44 -4.78 -1.45
C LYS A 22 -13.12 -5.52 -1.73
N LEU A 23 -12.02 -5.05 -1.14
CA LEU A 23 -10.72 -5.70 -1.27
C LEU A 23 -10.71 -7.07 -0.58
N LEU A 24 -11.42 -7.23 0.55
CA LEU A 24 -11.55 -8.51 1.25
C LEU A 24 -12.28 -9.56 0.42
N ASP A 25 -13.38 -9.18 -0.23
CA ASP A 25 -14.12 -10.07 -1.14
C ASP A 25 -13.24 -10.53 -2.30
N THR A 26 -12.34 -9.66 -2.77
CA THR A 26 -11.46 -9.94 -3.91
C THR A 26 -10.20 -10.72 -3.52
N ALA A 27 -9.61 -10.42 -2.36
CA ALA A 27 -8.28 -10.91 -1.95
C ALA A 27 -8.32 -12.09 -0.97
N THR A 28 -9.37 -12.29 -0.18
CA THR A 28 -9.28 -13.15 1.03
C THR A 28 -10.23 -14.33 1.12
N GLY A 29 -11.35 -14.34 0.38
CA GLY A 29 -12.30 -15.45 0.43
C GLY A 29 -11.73 -16.76 -0.14
N GLY A 30 -11.00 -16.69 -1.25
CA GLY A 30 -10.54 -17.87 -1.99
C GLY A 30 -9.39 -18.63 -1.30
N ASP A 31 -8.31 -17.93 -0.97
CA ASP A 31 -7.04 -18.59 -0.63
C ASP A 31 -7.02 -19.22 0.76
N LYS A 32 -7.57 -18.53 1.78
CA LYS A 32 -7.72 -19.10 3.13
C LYS A 32 -8.62 -20.32 3.09
N GLU A 33 -9.80 -20.21 2.46
CA GLU A 33 -10.74 -21.33 2.37
C GLU A 33 -10.13 -22.50 1.59
N HIS A 34 -9.40 -22.21 0.51
CA HIS A 34 -8.70 -23.22 -0.27
C HIS A 34 -7.65 -23.96 0.58
N LEU A 35 -6.80 -23.23 1.31
CA LEU A 35 -5.78 -23.83 2.19
C LEU A 35 -6.40 -24.69 3.29
N ASN A 36 -7.42 -24.16 3.97
CA ASN A 36 -8.12 -24.87 5.04
C ASN A 36 -8.80 -26.15 4.53
N LYS A 37 -9.49 -26.07 3.37
CA LYS A 37 -10.13 -27.24 2.74
C LYS A 37 -9.10 -28.26 2.25
N LYS A 38 -8.04 -27.80 1.58
CA LYS A 38 -7.02 -28.68 0.97
C LYS A 38 -6.22 -29.46 2.00
N TYR A 39 -5.83 -28.81 3.09
CA TYR A 39 -4.97 -29.42 4.11
C TYR A 39 -5.72 -29.79 5.40
N ASN A 40 -7.04 -29.69 5.41
CA ASN A 40 -7.90 -29.91 6.59
C ASN A 40 -7.34 -29.20 7.83
N THR A 41 -7.08 -27.91 7.68
CA THR A 41 -6.47 -27.06 8.72
C THR A 41 -7.37 -25.86 9.01
N ASP A 42 -7.07 -25.15 10.09
CA ASP A 42 -7.72 -23.89 10.43
C ASP A 42 -6.66 -22.80 10.60
N VAL A 43 -6.33 -22.12 9.51
CA VAL A 43 -5.43 -20.96 9.51
C VAL A 43 -6.26 -19.70 9.79
N PRO A 44 -6.01 -18.95 10.88
CA PRO A 44 -6.74 -17.72 11.17
C PRO A 44 -6.30 -16.59 10.22
N LEU A 45 -7.25 -15.73 9.83
CA LEU A 45 -6.98 -14.48 9.12
C LEU A 45 -7.21 -13.34 10.09
N VAL A 46 -6.26 -12.40 10.14
CA VAL A 46 -6.35 -11.21 11.00
C VAL A 46 -6.18 -9.99 10.11
N LEU A 47 -7.12 -9.06 10.21
CA LEU A 47 -7.08 -7.78 9.51
C LEU A 47 -6.66 -6.72 10.50
N MET A 48 -5.75 -5.84 10.07
CA MET A 48 -5.23 -4.76 10.89
C MET A 48 -5.53 -3.43 10.21
N ASN A 49 -6.30 -2.57 10.89
CA ASN A 49 -6.60 -1.21 10.45
C ASN A 49 -5.66 -0.21 11.16
N SER A 50 -5.40 0.97 10.58
CA SER A 50 -4.70 2.10 11.24
C SER A 50 -5.71 2.97 12.03
N PHE A 51 -5.40 3.77 13.08
CA PHE A 51 -4.33 4.76 13.32
C PHE A 51 -3.74 4.76 14.76
N ASN A 52 -3.95 3.72 15.57
CA ASN A 52 -3.22 3.53 16.82
C ASN A 52 -3.23 2.04 17.19
N THR A 53 -2.30 1.29 16.59
CA THR A 53 -2.34 -0.19 16.57
C THR A 53 -1.71 -0.85 17.79
N ASP A 54 -1.22 -0.11 18.78
CA ASP A 54 -0.55 -0.70 19.96
C ASP A 54 -1.50 -1.62 20.76
N GLU A 55 -2.71 -1.16 21.07
CA GLU A 55 -3.70 -1.95 21.79
C GLU A 55 -4.22 -3.14 20.97
N ASP A 56 -4.39 -2.98 19.66
CA ASP A 56 -4.83 -4.06 18.80
C ASP A 56 -3.72 -5.11 18.59
N THR A 57 -2.46 -4.67 18.52
CA THR A 57 -1.28 -5.55 18.52
C THR A 57 -1.23 -6.37 19.80
N LYS A 58 -1.41 -5.74 20.98
CA LYS A 58 -1.46 -6.47 22.26
C LYS A 58 -2.58 -7.52 22.28
N LYS A 59 -3.78 -7.19 21.81
CA LYS A 59 -4.91 -8.14 21.74
C LYS A 59 -4.60 -9.33 20.83
N ILE A 60 -4.03 -9.09 19.64
CA ILE A 60 -3.64 -10.14 18.69
C ILE A 60 -2.56 -11.04 19.31
N LEU A 61 -1.54 -10.44 19.92
CA LEU A 61 -0.47 -11.18 20.59
C LEU A 61 -1.03 -12.06 21.70
N GLN A 62 -1.88 -11.53 22.59
CA GLN A 62 -2.50 -12.31 23.66
C GLN A 62 -3.36 -13.48 23.13
N LYS A 63 -4.11 -13.26 22.04
CA LYS A 63 -5.01 -14.27 21.49
C LYS A 63 -4.28 -15.42 20.79
N TYR A 64 -3.19 -15.14 20.09
CA TYR A 64 -2.59 -16.12 19.15
C TYR A 64 -1.20 -16.63 19.53
N THR A 65 -0.42 -15.92 20.37
CA THR A 65 0.95 -16.37 20.74
C THR A 65 0.99 -17.70 21.48
N HIS A 66 -0.11 -18.13 22.11
CA HIS A 66 -0.17 -19.41 22.83
C HIS A 66 -0.41 -20.63 21.94
N HIS A 67 -0.82 -20.43 20.69
CA HIS A 67 -1.22 -21.52 19.78
C HIS A 67 -0.55 -21.47 18.41
N ARG A 68 0.23 -20.42 18.11
CA ARG A 68 0.86 -20.19 16.81
C ARG A 68 2.28 -19.68 17.02
N GLU A 69 3.22 -20.14 16.19
CA GLU A 69 4.63 -19.74 16.26
C GLU A 69 4.96 -18.56 15.33
N TYR A 70 4.34 -18.51 14.15
CA TYR A 70 4.64 -17.55 13.10
C TYR A 70 3.38 -16.81 12.64
N ILE A 71 3.58 -15.58 12.16
CA ILE A 71 2.60 -14.78 11.44
C ILE A 71 3.15 -14.42 10.06
N PHE A 72 2.28 -14.48 9.05
CA PHE A 72 2.52 -13.93 7.72
C PHE A 72 1.75 -12.63 7.59
N VAL A 73 2.42 -11.57 7.16
CA VAL A 73 1.88 -10.21 7.01
C VAL A 73 2.10 -9.78 5.57
N SER A 74 1.05 -9.30 4.93
CA SER A 74 1.10 -8.71 3.58
C SER A 74 0.14 -7.53 3.52
N ASN A 75 0.31 -6.69 2.50
CA ASN A 75 -0.71 -5.68 2.22
C ASN A 75 -1.91 -6.33 1.53
N ILE A 76 -3.11 -5.86 1.86
CA ILE A 76 -4.35 -6.36 1.26
C ILE A 76 -4.48 -6.07 -0.24
N ASP A 77 -3.82 -5.03 -0.73
CA ASP A 77 -3.75 -4.68 -2.15
C ASP A 77 -2.71 -5.50 -2.93
N ASN A 78 -1.88 -6.30 -2.25
CA ASN A 78 -0.93 -7.21 -2.88
C ASN A 78 -1.58 -8.57 -3.18
N LEU A 79 -2.29 -8.65 -4.31
CA LEU A 79 -2.95 -9.89 -4.77
C LEU A 79 -1.96 -11.04 -5.08
N GLY A 80 -0.66 -10.76 -5.18
CA GLY A 80 0.38 -11.78 -5.36
C GLY A 80 0.87 -12.41 -4.06
N ALA A 81 0.48 -11.87 -2.91
CA ALA A 81 0.89 -12.39 -1.60
C ALA A 81 0.10 -13.66 -1.26
N THR A 82 0.76 -14.82 -1.37
CA THR A 82 0.18 -16.12 -1.03
C THR A 82 1.02 -16.85 0.01
N VAL A 83 0.42 -17.77 0.76
CA VAL A 83 1.14 -18.58 1.75
C VAL A 83 1.98 -19.65 1.03
N ASP A 84 3.27 -19.38 0.86
CA ASP A 84 4.21 -20.35 0.29
C ASP A 84 4.69 -21.35 1.36
N LEU A 85 4.35 -22.62 1.16
CA LEU A 85 4.69 -23.70 2.09
C LEU A 85 6.18 -24.05 2.10
N ASN A 86 6.95 -23.72 1.05
CA ASN A 86 8.40 -23.92 1.04
C ASN A 86 9.09 -22.88 1.93
N ILE A 87 8.60 -21.63 1.93
CA ILE A 87 9.08 -20.58 2.84
C ILE A 87 8.73 -20.97 4.28
N LEU A 88 7.49 -21.40 4.52
CA LEU A 88 7.08 -21.89 5.84
C LEU A 88 7.89 -23.10 6.28
N HIS A 89 8.13 -24.07 5.39
CA HIS A 89 8.97 -25.22 5.67
C HIS A 89 10.38 -24.76 6.02
N HIS A 90 10.98 -23.83 5.27
CA HIS A 90 12.29 -23.27 5.60
C HIS A 90 12.30 -22.62 6.99
N LEU A 91 11.27 -21.85 7.35
CA LEU A 91 11.14 -21.24 8.69
C LEU A 91 11.13 -22.29 9.81
N VAL A 92 10.43 -23.41 9.59
CA VAL A 92 10.22 -24.46 10.61
C VAL A 92 11.35 -25.50 10.64
N SER A 93 11.91 -25.88 9.50
CA SER A 93 12.82 -27.02 9.33
C SER A 93 14.29 -26.70 9.65
N GLN A 94 14.59 -25.52 10.19
CA GLN A 94 15.93 -24.92 10.26
C GLN A 94 17.02 -25.93 10.70
N PRO A 95 17.90 -26.37 9.78
CA PRO A 95 18.74 -27.57 10.00
C PRO A 95 19.92 -27.37 10.96
N ASN A 96 20.21 -26.12 11.39
CA ASN A 96 21.38 -25.79 12.20
C ASN A 96 21.02 -25.25 13.60
N GLY A 97 19.79 -25.45 14.07
CA GLY A 97 19.33 -24.99 15.39
C GLY A 97 19.17 -23.47 15.55
N LYS A 98 19.47 -22.69 14.50
CA LYS A 98 19.24 -21.24 14.47
C LYS A 98 17.82 -20.97 13.98
N ARG A 99 16.92 -20.62 14.91
CA ARG A 99 15.56 -20.20 14.55
C ARG A 99 15.60 -18.86 13.83
N CYS A 100 14.99 -18.80 12.66
CA CYS A 100 14.76 -17.55 11.95
C CYS A 100 13.51 -16.88 12.55
N GLU A 101 13.65 -15.64 13.01
CA GLU A 101 12.57 -14.90 13.67
C GLU A 101 11.89 -13.87 12.74
N PHE A 102 12.49 -13.59 11.58
CA PHE A 102 12.00 -12.61 10.62
C PHE A 102 12.51 -12.95 9.21
N ILE A 103 11.60 -13.08 8.24
CA ILE A 103 11.89 -13.18 6.80
C ILE A 103 11.12 -12.08 6.09
N MET A 104 11.78 -11.45 5.13
CA MET A 104 11.19 -10.49 4.20
C MET A 104 11.34 -11.05 2.80
N GLU A 105 10.22 -11.20 2.09
CA GLU A 105 10.27 -11.54 0.67
C GLU A 105 10.69 -10.32 -0.15
N VAL A 106 11.64 -10.55 -1.05
CA VAL A 106 12.14 -9.52 -1.96
C VAL A 106 11.94 -9.96 -3.39
N THR A 107 11.72 -9.00 -4.27
CA THR A 107 11.67 -9.20 -5.72
C THR A 107 12.75 -8.38 -6.41
N ASP A 108 13.09 -8.73 -7.65
CA ASP A 108 13.94 -7.90 -8.48
C ASP A 108 13.30 -6.52 -8.69
N LYS A 109 14.11 -5.48 -8.52
CA LYS A 109 13.72 -4.09 -8.63
C LYS A 109 13.58 -3.71 -10.10
N THR A 110 12.38 -3.30 -10.49
CA THR A 110 12.12 -2.76 -11.82
C THR A 110 12.24 -1.23 -11.83
N ARG A 111 12.15 -0.62 -13.02
CA ARG A 111 12.08 0.84 -13.13
C ARG A 111 10.80 1.42 -12.51
N ALA A 112 9.71 0.65 -12.45
CA ALA A 112 8.45 1.08 -11.85
C ALA A 112 8.53 1.20 -10.32
N ASP A 113 9.41 0.43 -9.68
CA ASP A 113 9.60 0.43 -8.21
C ASP A 113 10.46 1.61 -7.71
N VAL A 114 10.96 2.43 -8.63
CA VAL A 114 11.73 3.63 -8.32
C VAL A 114 10.74 4.73 -7.93
N LYS A 115 10.45 4.86 -6.63
CA LYS A 115 9.60 5.95 -6.10
C LYS A 115 10.16 7.32 -6.52
N VAL A 116 9.49 7.99 -7.45
CA VAL A 116 9.87 9.34 -7.91
C VAL A 116 9.35 10.37 -6.91
N GLY A 117 10.13 10.62 -5.86
CA GLY A 117 10.03 11.87 -5.08
C GLY A 117 9.62 11.72 -3.62
N GLY A 118 10.59 11.89 -2.73
CA GLY A 118 10.39 12.33 -1.35
C GLY A 118 11.12 13.66 -1.14
N ARG A 119 10.44 14.69 -0.60
CA ARG A 119 11.08 15.93 -0.15
C ARG A 119 10.92 16.09 1.37
N ARG A 120 12.08 16.32 2.00
CA ARG A 120 12.41 16.97 3.29
C ARG A 120 11.62 16.54 4.54
N GLY A 121 12.25 15.68 5.34
CA GLY A 121 12.30 15.89 6.80
C GLY A 121 13.46 16.84 7.11
N LYS A 122 13.19 17.95 7.83
CA LYS A 122 14.19 18.55 8.70
C LYS A 122 14.16 17.71 9.97
N ASP A 123 15.31 17.48 10.60
CA ASP A 123 15.44 16.89 11.94
C ASP A 123 15.75 15.38 11.94
N GLY A 124 16.95 15.04 11.45
CA GLY A 124 17.97 14.44 12.30
C GLY A 124 17.84 12.98 12.77
N GLY A 125 16.89 12.18 12.30
CA GLY A 125 16.90 10.74 12.56
C GLY A 125 16.13 9.98 11.50
N HIS A 126 16.82 9.45 10.49
CA HIS A 126 16.14 8.71 9.43
C HIS A 126 17.05 7.73 8.69
N PHE A 127 16.52 6.56 8.34
CA PHE A 127 16.90 5.83 7.10
C PHE A 127 16.41 6.57 5.83
N VAL A 128 16.59 7.90 5.80
CA VAL A 128 16.36 8.72 4.60
C VAL A 128 17.67 8.73 3.86
N VAL A 129 17.63 8.21 2.63
CA VAL A 129 18.75 8.31 1.70
C VAL A 129 19.19 9.79 1.64
N PRO A 130 20.43 10.11 2.05
CA PRO A 130 20.90 11.49 2.02
C PRO A 130 20.74 12.03 0.61
N LYS A 131 20.43 13.32 0.47
CA LYS A 131 20.10 13.91 -0.84
C LYS A 131 21.15 13.64 -1.91
N ALA A 132 22.42 13.61 -1.52
CA ALA A 132 23.55 13.32 -2.41
C ALA A 132 23.53 11.89 -2.99
N HIS A 133 22.84 10.95 -2.34
CA HIS A 133 22.80 9.53 -2.70
C HIS A 133 21.42 9.08 -3.21
N VAL A 134 20.47 9.99 -3.43
CA VAL A 134 19.12 9.64 -3.91
C VAL A 134 19.19 8.97 -5.29
N ASP A 135 20.00 9.50 -6.20
CA ASP A 135 20.14 8.92 -7.55
C ASP A 135 20.85 7.56 -7.51
N GLU A 136 21.76 7.38 -6.55
CA GLU A 136 22.40 6.11 -6.27
C GLU A 136 21.41 5.06 -5.76
N PHE A 137 20.53 5.44 -4.83
CA PHE A 137 19.47 4.57 -4.31
C PHE A 137 18.40 4.22 -5.34
N LYS A 138 18.10 5.15 -6.25
CA LYS A 138 17.20 4.90 -7.38
C LYS A 138 17.79 3.95 -8.42
N SER A 139 19.10 3.76 -8.42
CA SER A 139 19.76 2.88 -9.38
C SER A 139 19.37 1.41 -9.18
N VAL A 140 18.69 0.85 -10.18
CA VAL A 140 18.37 -0.58 -10.29
C VAL A 140 19.60 -1.46 -10.53
N THR A 141 20.73 -0.88 -10.92
CA THR A 141 21.99 -1.63 -11.09
C THR A 141 22.76 -1.78 -9.79
N LYS A 142 22.58 -0.85 -8.84
CA LYS A 142 23.21 -0.89 -7.52
C LYS A 142 22.35 -1.59 -6.49
N PHE A 143 21.06 -1.26 -6.43
CA PHE A 143 20.09 -1.92 -5.54
C PHE A 143 19.15 -2.75 -6.40
N LYS A 144 19.45 -4.05 -6.48
CA LYS A 144 18.76 -4.98 -7.40
C LYS A 144 17.46 -5.54 -6.85
N ILE A 145 17.25 -5.47 -5.54
CA ILE A 145 16.11 -6.07 -4.87
C ILE A 145 15.22 -5.00 -4.23
N PHE A 146 13.92 -5.29 -4.14
CA PHE A 146 12.89 -4.44 -3.55
C PHE A 146 12.05 -5.25 -2.56
N ASN A 147 11.73 -4.63 -1.41
CA ASN A 147 10.88 -5.25 -0.39
C ASN A 147 9.42 -5.30 -0.87
N THR A 148 8.85 -6.50 -0.93
CA THR A 148 7.44 -6.72 -1.34
C THR A 148 6.43 -6.38 -0.23
N ASN A 149 6.92 -6.15 0.99
CA ASN A 149 6.14 -6.05 2.23
C ASN A 149 5.39 -7.33 2.61
N ASN A 150 5.78 -8.48 2.03
CA ASN A 150 5.40 -9.80 2.49
C ASN A 150 6.41 -10.26 3.54
N LEU A 151 5.97 -10.31 4.80
CA LEU A 151 6.82 -10.51 5.96
C LEU A 151 6.37 -11.75 6.74
N TRP A 152 7.32 -12.60 7.12
CA TRP A 152 7.09 -13.72 8.00
C TRP A 152 7.80 -13.47 9.31
N ILE A 153 7.06 -13.45 10.42
CA ILE A 153 7.59 -12.99 11.69
C ILE A 153 7.27 -14.01 12.78
N SER A 154 8.22 -14.28 13.66
CA SER A 154 8.01 -15.07 14.87
C SER A 154 7.19 -14.27 15.87
N LEU A 155 6.06 -14.84 16.29
CA LEU A 155 5.21 -14.25 17.33
C LEU A 155 5.94 -14.17 18.69
N GLY A 156 6.82 -15.14 18.96
CA GLY A 156 7.68 -15.11 20.16
C GLY A 156 8.67 -13.95 20.15
N ALA A 157 9.23 -13.63 18.98
CA ALA A 157 10.13 -12.49 18.82
C ALA A 157 9.40 -11.16 18.99
N ILE A 158 8.21 -11.01 18.36
CA ILE A 158 7.38 -9.81 18.53
C ILE A 158 7.04 -9.61 20.00
N LYS A 159 6.56 -10.65 20.69
CA LYS A 159 6.22 -10.58 22.12
C LYS A 159 7.40 -10.12 22.96
N ARG A 160 8.58 -10.75 22.77
CA ARG A 160 9.81 -10.38 23.49
C ARG A 160 10.20 -8.92 23.25
N LEU A 161 10.19 -8.45 22.00
CA LEU A 161 10.57 -7.09 21.67
C LEU A 161 9.55 -6.05 22.17
N GLN A 162 8.25 -6.37 22.14
CA GLN A 162 7.19 -5.53 22.71
C GLN A 162 7.34 -5.42 24.23
N GLU A 163 7.55 -6.53 24.94
CA GLU A 163 7.73 -6.55 26.40
C GLU A 163 8.98 -5.77 26.85
N GLN A 164 10.02 -5.76 26.01
CA GLN A 164 11.26 -5.02 26.24
C GLN A 164 11.18 -3.55 25.77
N ASN A 165 10.06 -3.14 25.18
CA ASN A 165 9.91 -1.83 24.53
C ASN A 165 11.06 -1.53 23.53
N ALA A 166 11.51 -2.58 22.81
CA ALA A 166 12.64 -2.55 21.90
C ALA A 166 12.21 -2.55 20.42
N LEU A 167 10.90 -2.49 20.14
CA LEU A 167 10.37 -2.27 18.80
C LEU A 167 10.55 -0.79 18.42
N ASP A 168 11.67 -0.49 17.77
CA ASP A 168 11.94 0.82 17.19
C ASP A 168 11.35 0.91 15.78
N MET A 169 10.23 1.62 15.63
CA MET A 169 9.55 1.82 14.36
C MET A 169 9.45 3.32 14.05
N GLU A 170 9.91 3.72 12.87
CA GLU A 170 9.77 5.11 12.40
C GLU A 170 8.33 5.38 11.92
N ILE A 171 7.71 6.44 12.42
CA ILE A 171 6.42 6.92 11.90
C ILE A 171 6.66 7.63 10.56
N ILE A 172 6.23 7.02 9.47
CA ILE A 172 6.25 7.63 8.14
C ILE A 172 4.88 8.23 7.83
N VAL A 173 4.79 9.56 7.82
CA VAL A 173 3.58 10.27 7.39
C VAL A 173 3.58 10.39 5.86
N ASN A 174 2.55 9.84 5.20
CA ASN A 174 2.32 10.03 3.77
C ASN A 174 1.20 11.07 3.52
N PRO A 175 1.53 12.36 3.32
CA PRO A 175 0.53 13.43 3.17
C PRO A 175 -0.21 13.43 1.82
N LYS A 176 0.16 12.56 0.86
CA LYS A 176 -0.28 12.68 -0.55
C LYS A 176 -1.63 12.03 -0.88
N VAL A 177 -2.25 11.30 0.03
CA VAL A 177 -3.49 10.55 -0.27
C VAL A 177 -4.72 11.46 -0.33
N GLN A 178 -4.77 12.50 0.52
CA GLN A 178 -5.92 13.41 0.58
C GLN A 178 -6.08 14.27 -0.68
N GLU A 179 -4.99 14.76 -1.27
CA GLU A 179 -5.04 15.54 -2.52
C GLU A 179 -5.37 14.69 -3.76
N TYR A 180 -5.10 13.39 -3.72
CA TYR A 180 -5.44 12.49 -4.82
C TYR A 180 -6.94 12.24 -4.88
N GLN A 181 -7.57 11.97 -3.73
CA GLN A 181 -9.00 11.72 -3.64
C GLN A 181 -9.86 12.93 -4.05
N THR A 182 -9.39 14.15 -3.81
CA THR A 182 -10.13 15.37 -4.23
C THR A 182 -10.08 15.64 -5.74
N ARG A 183 -9.16 15.01 -6.47
CA ARG A 183 -8.99 15.20 -7.92
C ARG A 183 -9.81 14.23 -8.77
N PHE A 184 -10.38 13.19 -8.18
CA PHE A 184 -11.21 12.20 -8.87
C PHE A 184 -12.58 12.11 -8.20
N GLU A 185 -13.63 12.57 -8.88
CA GLU A 185 -15.00 12.39 -8.38
C GLU A 185 -15.45 10.92 -8.40
N SER A 186 -14.86 10.11 -9.29
CA SER A 186 -14.93 8.63 -9.28
C SER A 186 -13.69 8.06 -9.95
N ILE A 187 -13.33 6.81 -9.63
CA ILE A 187 -12.26 6.10 -10.33
C ILE A 187 -12.64 5.94 -11.82
N PRO A 188 -11.80 6.37 -12.78
CA PRO A 188 -12.06 6.16 -14.20
C PRO A 188 -12.04 4.68 -14.57
N ASP A 189 -12.77 4.32 -15.62
CA ASP A 189 -12.57 3.04 -16.29
C ASP A 189 -11.22 3.05 -17.02
N MET A 190 -10.37 2.07 -16.72
CA MET A 190 -9.01 1.94 -17.24
C MET A 190 -8.72 0.52 -17.72
N LEU A 191 -9.75 -0.30 -17.96
CA LEU A 191 -9.58 -1.71 -18.31
C LEU A 191 -8.77 -1.91 -19.61
N GLU A 192 -8.89 -0.97 -20.55
CA GLU A 192 -8.20 -0.97 -21.85
C GLU A 192 -7.04 0.05 -21.90
N LEU A 193 -6.51 0.47 -20.75
CA LEU A 193 -5.45 1.47 -20.65
C LEU A 193 -4.06 0.85 -20.70
N ASP A 194 -3.20 1.31 -21.61
CA ASP A 194 -1.81 0.88 -21.71
C ASP A 194 -0.85 1.81 -20.95
N HIS A 195 -1.06 3.13 -21.07
CA HIS A 195 -0.17 4.13 -20.49
C HIS A 195 -0.93 5.40 -20.13
N LEU A 196 -0.72 5.89 -18.91
CA LEU A 196 -1.27 7.16 -18.43
C LEU A 196 -0.17 8.05 -17.88
N THR A 197 -0.11 9.28 -18.40
CA THR A 197 0.67 10.37 -17.81
C THR A 197 -0.26 11.53 -17.49
N VAL A 198 -0.27 12.00 -16.25
CA VAL A 198 -0.98 13.21 -15.83
C VAL A 198 0.01 14.15 -15.17
N SER A 199 0.08 15.39 -15.65
CA SER A 199 0.99 16.42 -15.16
C SER A 199 0.25 17.74 -14.98
N GLY A 200 0.52 18.43 -13.87
CA GLY A 200 -0.09 19.72 -13.53
C GLY A 200 -1.41 19.62 -12.77
N ASP A 201 -2.17 20.72 -12.76
CA ASP A 201 -3.43 20.82 -12.04
C ASP A 201 -4.59 20.22 -12.86
N VAL A 202 -4.83 18.92 -12.69
CA VAL A 202 -5.85 18.17 -13.44
C VAL A 202 -6.90 17.59 -12.47
N THR A 203 -8.18 17.64 -12.85
CA THR A 203 -9.28 16.97 -12.15
C THR A 203 -10.09 16.09 -13.10
N PHE A 204 -10.77 15.09 -12.55
CA PHE A 204 -11.57 14.12 -13.29
C PHE A 204 -12.98 14.03 -12.70
N GLY A 205 -13.98 14.29 -13.54
CA GLY A 205 -15.39 14.07 -13.21
C GLY A 205 -15.77 12.59 -13.14
N LYS A 206 -17.05 12.33 -12.88
CA LYS A 206 -17.57 10.96 -12.77
C LYS A 206 -17.58 10.22 -14.10
N GLN A 207 -17.44 8.89 -14.07
CA GLN A 207 -17.61 8.01 -15.25
C GLN A 207 -16.68 8.33 -16.43
N VAL A 208 -15.45 8.78 -16.17
CA VAL A 208 -14.41 8.93 -17.20
C VAL A 208 -13.90 7.56 -17.63
N SER A 209 -13.57 7.37 -18.91
CA SER A 209 -12.91 6.15 -19.43
C SER A 209 -11.62 6.51 -20.16
N LEU A 210 -10.53 5.81 -19.85
CA LEU A 210 -9.19 6.03 -20.40
C LEU A 210 -8.73 4.74 -21.11
N LYS A 211 -8.29 4.87 -22.37
CA LYS A 211 -7.96 3.73 -23.23
C LYS A 211 -6.68 3.97 -24.02
N GLY A 212 -5.87 2.93 -24.22
CA GLY A 212 -4.60 2.98 -24.93
C GLY A 212 -3.57 3.89 -24.25
N THR A 213 -2.97 4.82 -24.99
CA THR A 213 -2.05 5.82 -24.43
C THR A 213 -2.72 7.17 -24.21
N VAL A 214 -2.85 7.60 -22.96
CA VAL A 214 -3.43 8.90 -22.57
C VAL A 214 -2.39 9.76 -21.86
N ILE A 215 -2.19 10.99 -22.34
CA ILE A 215 -1.27 11.96 -21.74
C ILE A 215 -2.03 13.27 -21.49
N ILE A 216 -2.06 13.76 -20.26
CA ILE A 216 -2.75 14.99 -19.87
C ILE A 216 -1.74 15.95 -19.23
N ILE A 217 -1.59 17.14 -19.79
CA ILE A 217 -0.59 18.12 -19.37
C ILE A 217 -1.26 19.48 -19.17
N ALA A 218 -1.43 19.88 -17.92
CA ALA A 218 -1.72 21.26 -17.52
C ALA A 218 -0.39 21.97 -17.23
N ASN A 219 -0.10 23.07 -17.93
CA ASN A 219 1.11 23.84 -17.69
C ASN A 219 1.03 24.64 -16.38
N HIS A 220 2.14 25.24 -15.96
CA HIS A 220 2.19 26.03 -14.73
C HIS A 220 1.18 27.20 -14.78
N GLY A 221 0.19 27.18 -13.88
CA GLY A 221 -0.88 28.19 -13.79
C GLY A 221 -2.15 27.82 -14.56
N ASP A 222 -2.09 26.80 -15.41
CA ASP A 222 -3.26 26.24 -16.09
C ASP A 222 -3.91 25.16 -15.23
N ARG A 223 -5.22 24.96 -15.45
CA ARG A 223 -5.99 23.88 -14.85
C ARG A 223 -6.80 23.19 -15.94
N ILE A 224 -6.92 21.86 -15.86
CA ILE A 224 -7.76 21.07 -16.76
C ILE A 224 -8.75 20.27 -15.92
N ASP A 225 -10.03 20.60 -16.06
CA ASP A 225 -11.12 19.79 -15.54
C ASP A 225 -11.62 18.86 -16.64
N ILE A 226 -11.44 17.54 -16.48
CA ILE A 226 -11.95 16.53 -17.39
C ILE A 226 -13.43 16.30 -17.06
N PRO A 227 -14.38 16.61 -17.97
CA PRO A 227 -15.80 16.49 -17.70
C PRO A 227 -16.24 15.06 -17.37
N ALA A 228 -17.35 14.93 -16.63
CA ALA A 228 -17.98 13.64 -16.40
C ALA A 228 -18.37 12.94 -17.72
N GLY A 229 -18.21 11.62 -17.79
CA GLY A 229 -18.50 10.81 -18.98
C GLY A 229 -17.47 10.90 -20.10
N THR A 230 -16.36 11.63 -19.92
CA THR A 230 -15.33 11.80 -20.96
C THR A 230 -14.65 10.46 -21.27
N ILE A 231 -14.50 10.15 -22.56
CA ILE A 231 -13.72 9.01 -23.03
C ILE A 231 -12.46 9.51 -23.75
N LEU A 232 -11.28 9.15 -23.25
CA LEU A 232 -10.00 9.47 -23.87
C LEU A 232 -9.32 8.19 -24.35
N GLU A 233 -9.19 8.05 -25.68
CA GLU A 233 -8.52 6.91 -26.30
C GLU A 233 -7.39 7.36 -27.22
N ASN A 234 -6.16 6.99 -26.89
CA ASN A 234 -4.97 7.36 -27.68
C ASN A 234 -4.91 8.87 -27.94
N LYS A 235 -4.93 9.66 -26.86
CA LYS A 235 -5.00 11.14 -26.91
C LYS A 235 -3.96 11.81 -26.01
N ILE A 236 -3.52 12.96 -26.48
CA ILE A 236 -2.78 13.94 -25.68
C ILE A 236 -3.71 15.14 -25.45
N VAL A 237 -3.97 15.46 -24.19
CA VAL A 237 -4.79 16.60 -23.76
C VAL A 237 -3.87 17.63 -23.11
N SER A 238 -3.88 18.85 -23.61
CA SER A 238 -3.10 19.95 -23.04
C SER A 238 -3.83 21.27 -23.19
N GLY A 239 -3.67 22.17 -22.22
CA GLY A 239 -4.26 23.51 -22.26
C GLY A 239 -4.82 23.92 -20.90
N ASN A 240 -5.85 24.76 -20.94
CA ASN A 240 -6.54 25.29 -19.76
C ASN A 240 -8.05 25.21 -19.99
N LEU A 241 -8.72 24.40 -19.18
CA LEU A 241 -10.16 24.17 -19.23
C LEU A 241 -10.68 24.15 -17.80
N ARG A 242 -11.57 25.08 -17.46
CA ARG A 242 -12.24 25.13 -16.16
C ARG A 242 -13.74 24.92 -16.33
N ILE A 243 -14.29 24.02 -15.52
CA ILE A 243 -15.73 23.79 -15.43
C ILE A 243 -16.23 24.46 -14.15
N LEU A 244 -17.27 25.28 -14.27
CA LEU A 244 -17.89 26.00 -13.14
C LEU A 244 -19.35 25.56 -13.02
N ASP A 245 -19.81 25.36 -11.78
CA ASP A 245 -21.23 25.11 -11.50
C ASP A 245 -22.06 26.36 -11.84
N HIS A 246 -23.28 26.15 -12.35
CA HIS A 246 -24.23 27.20 -12.70
C HIS A 246 -25.51 27.07 -11.87
#